data_AF-A0AAV9AH77-F1
#
_entry.id   AF-A0AAV9AH77-F1
#
_cell.length_a   1.000
_cell.length_b   1.000
_cell.length_c   1.000
_cell.angle_alpha   90.00
_cell.angle_beta   90.00
_cell.angle_gamma   90.00
#
_symmetry.space_group_name_H-M   'P 1'
#
loop_
_entity.id
_entity.type
_entity.pdbx_description
1 polymer ?
#
loop_
_entity_poly.entity_id
_entity_poly.type
_entity_poly.pdbx_seq_one_letter_code
_entity_poly.pdbx_strand_id
1 'polypeptide(L)'
;MVFVCSFSLFSMSGYRVQDLVTLGHRRLSTVAVGVAACICVSMFICPVWAGGDLRHLVALNIELLASSLEGLSTEYFVENDKEGEDVGKEKKNPFKGYQSVLNSKSTQEALANFARWEPGHGQIQFLHPWKHYLKIGALTRKCACRIQSLHLVLDSGNQPPLEMNTTTRLVLHKLSSESGKALSDLASSIRSTTTPSFDGTVLADELKSILFDAMLVPGALKLATATSLLIEIVTSVERIAGSVGELARKARFRALHKASVDPDPTEAEEVVVVRTMV
;
A
#
# COMPACT_ATOMS: atom_id res chain seq x y z
N MET A 1 7.25 -4.96 34.11
CA MET A 1 7.72 -6.37 34.18
C MET A 1 9.10 -6.48 34.83
N VAL A 2 10.15 -5.83 34.29
CA VAL A 2 11.51 -5.85 34.89
C VAL A 2 11.53 -5.37 36.35
N PHE A 3 10.82 -4.27 36.65
CA PHE A 3 10.80 -3.66 37.99
C PHE A 3 10.20 -4.58 39.08
N VAL A 4 9.12 -5.31 38.75
CA VAL A 4 8.46 -6.24 39.70
C VAL A 4 9.33 -7.47 39.95
N CYS A 5 10.00 -7.99 38.92
CA CYS A 5 10.95 -9.09 39.05
C CYS A 5 12.18 -8.68 39.88
N SER A 6 12.77 -7.51 39.61
CA SER A 6 13.93 -6.99 40.36
C SER A 6 13.60 -6.72 41.83
N PHE A 7 12.44 -6.12 42.11
CA PHE A 7 11.99 -5.87 43.49
C PHE A 7 11.72 -7.16 44.26
N SER A 8 11.17 -8.18 43.59
CA SER A 8 10.94 -9.50 44.20
C SER A 8 12.26 -10.21 44.51
N LEU A 9 13.24 -10.15 43.59
CA LEU A 9 14.57 -10.73 43.80
C LEU A 9 15.35 -9.99 44.90
N PHE A 10 15.26 -8.65 44.94
CA PHE A 10 15.92 -7.83 45.93
C PHE A 10 15.34 -8.03 47.34
N SER A 11 14.00 -8.08 47.47
CA SER A 11 13.33 -8.37 48.75
C SER A 11 13.60 -9.79 49.26
N MET A 12 13.92 -10.74 48.36
CA MET A 12 14.29 -12.10 48.74
C MET A 12 15.77 -12.26 49.11
N SER A 13 16.66 -11.31 48.82
CA SER A 13 18.09 -11.50 49.13
C SER A 13 18.45 -11.41 50.62
N GLY A 14 17.51 -11.08 51.52
CA GLY A 14 17.78 -10.77 52.95
C GLY A 14 17.40 -11.84 53.98
N TYR A 15 16.91 -13.03 53.61
CA TYR A 15 16.41 -14.05 54.56
C TYR A 15 17.03 -15.45 54.29
N ARG A 16 17.10 -16.33 55.31
CA ARG A 16 17.92 -17.57 55.36
C ARG A 16 17.99 -18.41 54.06
N VAL A 17 19.22 -18.63 53.57
CA VAL A 17 19.58 -19.00 52.19
C VAL A 17 19.06 -20.36 51.68
N GLN A 18 18.86 -21.38 52.52
CA GLN A 18 18.62 -22.75 52.04
C GLN A 18 17.13 -23.08 51.80
N ASP A 19 16.24 -22.61 52.67
CA ASP A 19 14.77 -22.68 52.45
C ASP A 19 14.28 -21.61 51.44
N LEU A 20 15.09 -20.58 51.22
CA LEU A 20 14.77 -19.51 50.26
C LEU A 20 14.92 -19.93 48.81
N VAL A 21 15.96 -20.70 48.51
CA VAL A 21 16.23 -21.14 47.13
C VAL A 21 15.09 -22.05 46.67
N THR A 22 14.61 -22.96 47.52
CA THR A 22 13.50 -23.87 47.19
C THR A 22 12.17 -23.13 47.08
N LEU A 23 11.85 -22.20 47.99
CA LEU A 23 10.62 -21.41 47.95
C LEU A 23 10.60 -20.40 46.80
N GLY A 24 11.73 -19.73 46.56
CA GLY A 24 11.92 -18.80 45.45
C GLY A 24 11.85 -19.49 44.10
N HIS A 25 12.51 -20.65 43.96
CA HIS A 25 12.45 -21.47 42.74
C HIS A 25 11.02 -21.91 42.42
N ARG A 26 10.23 -22.31 43.42
CA ARG A 26 8.82 -22.71 43.23
C ARG A 26 7.93 -21.56 42.78
N ARG A 27 8.13 -20.35 43.30
CA ARG A 27 7.38 -19.16 42.86
C ARG A 27 7.79 -18.74 41.45
N LEU A 28 9.09 -18.70 41.19
CA LEU A 28 9.62 -18.36 39.87
C LEU A 28 9.21 -19.38 38.80
N SER A 29 9.23 -20.68 39.12
CA SER A 29 8.80 -21.73 38.21
C SER A 29 7.31 -21.64 37.90
N THR A 30 6.47 -21.30 38.88
CA THR A 30 5.03 -21.11 38.66
C THR A 30 4.76 -19.89 37.77
N VAL A 31 5.47 -18.77 37.99
CA VAL A 31 5.40 -17.60 37.11
C VAL A 31 5.91 -17.94 35.71
N ALA A 32 7.02 -18.68 35.59
CA ALA A 32 7.58 -19.11 34.32
C ALA A 32 6.62 -20.04 33.56
N VAL A 33 5.96 -20.97 34.25
CA VAL A 33 4.93 -21.85 33.68
C VAL A 33 3.72 -21.03 33.22
N GLY A 34 3.28 -20.04 34.01
CA GLY A 34 2.21 -19.12 33.60
C GLY A 34 2.58 -18.34 32.34
N VAL A 35 3.78 -17.77 32.28
CA VAL A 35 4.29 -17.06 31.09
C VAL A 35 4.39 -18.00 29.89
N ALA A 36 4.94 -19.21 30.07
CA ALA A 36 5.05 -20.21 29.02
C ALA A 36 3.66 -20.65 28.52
N ALA A 37 2.70 -20.87 29.41
CA ALA A 37 1.32 -21.21 29.07
C ALA A 37 0.64 -20.08 28.28
N CYS A 38 0.82 -18.82 28.70
CA CYS A 38 0.32 -17.66 27.95
C CYS A 38 0.95 -17.57 26.56
N ILE A 39 2.27 -17.74 26.44
CA ILE A 39 2.98 -17.76 25.14
C ILE A 39 2.44 -18.90 24.26
N CYS A 40 2.32 -20.11 24.81
CA CYS A 40 1.78 -21.27 24.09
C CYS A 40 0.36 -21.00 23.60
N VAL A 41 -0.52 -20.49 24.46
CA VAL A 41 -1.90 -20.14 24.08
C VAL A 41 -1.92 -19.09 22.97
N SER A 42 -1.12 -18.03 23.08
CA SER A 42 -1.01 -17.00 22.03
C SER A 42 -0.39 -17.50 20.73
N MET A 43 0.47 -18.52 20.77
CA MET A 43 1.07 -19.11 19.57
C MET A 43 0.16 -20.13 18.89
N PHE A 44 -0.60 -20.93 19.66
CA PHE A 44 -1.36 -22.08 19.12
C PHE A 44 -2.86 -21.83 18.96
N ILE A 45 -3.50 -21.00 19.79
CA ILE A 45 -4.96 -20.79 19.77
C ILE A 45 -5.34 -19.60 18.89
N CYS A 46 -4.68 -18.45 19.09
CA CYS A 46 -4.94 -17.22 18.32
C CYS A 46 -3.62 -16.53 17.93
N PRO A 47 -2.87 -17.08 16.96
CA PRO A 47 -1.62 -16.49 16.53
C PRO A 47 -1.84 -15.09 15.95
N VAL A 48 -1.08 -14.12 16.45
CA VAL A 48 -1.03 -12.75 15.92
C VAL A 48 0.06 -12.70 14.84
N TRP A 49 -0.33 -12.58 13.58
CA TRP A 49 0.59 -12.60 12.43
C TRP A 49 0.87 -11.18 11.90
N ALA A 50 2.02 -10.62 12.29
CA ALA A 50 2.51 -9.33 11.83
C ALA A 50 2.77 -9.27 10.31
N GLY A 51 3.06 -10.41 9.67
CA GLY A 51 3.25 -10.51 8.23
C GLY A 51 1.99 -10.17 7.43
N GLY A 52 0.83 -10.60 7.93
CA GLY A 52 -0.48 -10.23 7.38
C GLY A 52 -0.74 -8.74 7.48
N ASP A 53 -0.49 -8.18 8.67
CA ASP A 53 -0.63 -6.75 8.95
C ASP A 53 0.30 -5.88 8.11
N LEU A 54 1.56 -6.32 7.90
CA LEU A 54 2.51 -5.61 7.05
C LEU A 54 2.02 -5.55 5.60
N ARG A 55 1.56 -6.68 5.05
CA ARG A 55 1.02 -6.74 3.69
C ARG A 55 -0.20 -5.83 3.55
N HIS A 56 -1.13 -5.87 4.52
CA HIS A 56 -2.30 -5.02 4.54
C HIS A 56 -1.93 -3.54 4.62
N LEU A 57 -0.99 -3.18 5.49
CA LEU A 57 -0.50 -1.81 5.66
C LEU A 57 0.18 -1.26 4.40
N VAL A 58 1.01 -2.08 3.73
CA VAL A 58 1.65 -1.68 2.46
C VAL A 58 0.61 -1.45 1.37
N ALA A 59 -0.36 -2.36 1.22
CA ALA A 59 -1.44 -2.18 0.25
C ALA A 59 -2.30 -0.94 0.56
N LEU A 60 -2.64 -0.74 1.84
CA LEU A 60 -3.38 0.44 2.31
C LEU A 60 -2.62 1.72 2.00
N ASN A 61 -1.31 1.77 2.21
CA ASN A 61 -0.52 2.96 1.90
C ASN A 61 -0.49 3.28 0.40
N ILE A 62 -0.46 2.27 -0.46
CA ILE A 62 -0.55 2.45 -1.91
C ILE A 62 -1.96 2.96 -2.29
N GLU A 63 -3.01 2.40 -1.68
CA GLU A 63 -4.39 2.85 -1.88
C GLU A 63 -4.61 4.30 -1.44
N LEU A 64 -4.07 4.69 -0.29
CA LEU A 64 -4.14 6.08 0.18
C LEU A 64 -3.49 7.02 -0.83
N LEU A 65 -2.41 6.59 -1.47
CA LEU A 65 -1.74 7.34 -2.50
C LEU A 65 -2.58 7.47 -3.78
N ALA A 66 -3.24 6.37 -4.18
CA ALA A 66 -4.20 6.36 -5.28
C ALA A 66 -5.34 7.36 -5.03
N SER A 67 -5.97 7.27 -3.84
CA SER A 67 -7.08 8.17 -3.46
C SER A 67 -6.66 9.64 -3.37
N SER A 68 -5.41 9.94 -2.97
CA SER A 68 -4.91 11.32 -2.97
C SER A 68 -4.69 11.87 -4.38
N LEU A 69 -4.29 11.03 -5.35
CA LEU A 69 -4.17 11.43 -6.76
C LEU A 69 -5.54 11.60 -7.43
N GLU A 70 -6.48 10.69 -7.17
CA GLU A 70 -7.85 10.82 -7.66
C GLU A 70 -8.58 12.03 -7.05
N GLY A 71 -8.32 12.32 -5.77
CA GLY A 71 -8.82 13.53 -5.11
C GLY A 71 -8.31 14.80 -5.77
N LEU A 72 -7.02 14.85 -6.11
CA LEU A 72 -6.43 15.96 -6.86
C LEU A 72 -7.10 16.14 -8.24
N SER A 73 -7.43 15.03 -8.90
CA SER A 73 -8.17 15.02 -10.16
C SER A 73 -9.59 15.57 -10.02
N THR A 74 -10.25 15.34 -8.90
CA THR A 74 -11.66 15.72 -8.72
C THR A 74 -11.81 17.18 -8.31
N GLU A 75 -11.03 17.62 -7.32
CA GLU A 75 -11.20 18.94 -6.67
C GLU A 75 -10.78 20.11 -7.57
N TYR A 76 -9.67 19.97 -8.32
CA TYR A 76 -9.17 21.05 -9.17
C TYR A 76 -9.84 21.14 -10.55
N PHE A 77 -10.61 20.12 -10.94
CA PHE A 77 -11.12 19.99 -12.32
C PHE A 77 -12.64 19.81 -12.44
N VAL A 78 -13.34 19.27 -11.43
CA VAL A 78 -14.80 19.07 -11.48
C VAL A 78 -15.56 20.24 -10.82
N GLU A 79 -14.95 20.95 -9.86
CA GLU A 79 -15.60 22.05 -9.11
C GLU A 79 -15.62 23.39 -9.88
N ASN A 80 -15.06 23.47 -11.09
CA ASN A 80 -15.20 24.66 -11.96
C ASN A 80 -16.52 24.71 -12.76
N ASP A 81 -17.33 23.65 -12.73
CA ASP A 81 -18.60 23.60 -13.49
C ASP A 81 -19.85 23.65 -12.59
N LYS A 82 -19.72 23.77 -11.27
CA LYS A 82 -20.86 23.77 -10.34
C LYS A 82 -20.73 24.79 -9.22
N GLU A 83 -20.99 26.05 -9.53
CA GLU A 83 -21.55 26.96 -8.54
C GLU A 83 -23.01 26.54 -8.28
N GLY A 84 -23.25 25.85 -7.17
CA GLY A 84 -24.60 25.53 -6.74
C GLY A 84 -24.71 24.31 -5.83
N GLU A 85 -25.05 24.62 -4.58
CA GLU A 85 -25.74 23.77 -3.60
C GLU A 85 -24.95 22.81 -2.68
N ASP A 86 -25.26 23.05 -1.41
CA ASP A 86 -24.99 22.41 -0.14
C ASP A 86 -25.15 20.87 -0.12
N VAL A 87 -24.40 20.21 0.78
CA VAL A 87 -24.92 19.26 1.80
C VAL A 87 -23.72 18.57 2.46
N GLY A 88 -23.61 18.76 3.77
CA GLY A 88 -22.63 18.19 4.69
C GLY A 88 -22.47 16.67 4.63
N LYS A 89 -21.64 16.20 3.71
CA LYS A 89 -20.84 14.99 3.90
C LYS A 89 -19.49 15.44 4.42
N GLU A 90 -19.03 14.91 5.54
CA GLU A 90 -17.63 15.00 5.95
C GLU A 90 -16.76 14.65 4.74
N LYS A 91 -16.26 15.66 4.02
CA LYS A 91 -15.19 15.50 3.03
C LYS A 91 -14.01 15.03 3.87
N LYS A 92 -13.85 13.71 4.03
CA LYS A 92 -12.60 13.11 4.53
C LYS A 92 -11.53 13.68 3.61
N ASN A 93 -10.81 14.71 4.04
CA ASN A 93 -9.87 15.43 3.18
C ASN A 93 -9.04 14.40 2.39
N PRO A 94 -9.21 14.30 1.06
CA PRO A 94 -8.48 13.31 0.25
C PRO A 94 -6.96 13.48 0.39
N PHE A 95 -6.52 14.66 0.83
CA PHE A 95 -5.16 15.03 1.15
C PHE A 95 -4.60 14.53 2.49
N LYS A 96 -5.40 13.91 3.37
CA LYS A 96 -4.87 13.28 4.60
C LYS A 96 -4.22 11.92 4.31
N GLY A 97 -4.52 11.33 3.15
CA GLY A 97 -4.03 10.00 2.74
C GLY A 97 -2.51 9.93 2.69
N TYR A 98 -1.86 10.81 1.91
CA TYR A 98 -0.40 10.83 1.79
C TYR A 98 0.30 11.15 3.13
N GLN A 99 -0.30 11.94 4.02
CA GLN A 99 0.29 12.24 5.34
C GLN A 99 0.36 10.98 6.23
N SER A 100 -0.67 10.12 6.17
CA SER A 100 -0.65 8.82 6.85
C SER A 100 0.49 7.93 6.32
N VAL A 101 0.69 7.93 5.00
CA VAL A 101 1.79 7.18 4.35
C VAL A 101 3.15 7.64 4.87
N LEU A 102 3.38 8.96 4.98
CA LEU A 102 4.64 9.52 5.47
C LEU A 102 4.98 9.06 6.90
N ASN A 103 3.97 8.96 7.77
CA ASN A 103 4.12 8.57 9.17
C ASN A 103 4.21 7.05 9.40
N SER A 104 4.02 6.22 8.36
CA SER A 104 3.94 4.76 8.50
C SER A 104 5.27 4.02 8.69
N LYS A 105 6.42 4.72 8.67
CA LYS A 105 7.76 4.09 8.62
C LYS A 105 8.06 3.18 9.81
N SER A 106 7.92 3.70 11.02
CA SER A 106 8.23 2.96 12.25
C SER A 106 7.37 1.71 12.36
N THR A 107 6.07 1.82 12.05
CA THR A 107 5.13 0.69 12.06
C THR A 107 5.51 -0.37 11.03
N GLN A 108 5.87 0.02 9.81
CA GLN A 108 6.32 -0.93 8.76
C GLN A 108 7.60 -1.67 9.17
N GLU A 109 8.58 -0.96 9.73
CA GLU A 109 9.84 -1.56 10.18
C GLU A 109 9.62 -2.51 11.36
N ALA A 110 8.77 -2.13 12.33
CA ALA A 110 8.39 -2.99 13.44
C ALA A 110 7.71 -4.28 12.96
N LEU A 111 6.68 -4.16 12.10
CA LEU A 111 5.98 -5.31 11.54
C LEU A 111 6.89 -6.23 10.72
N ALA A 112 7.81 -5.67 9.92
CA ALA A 112 8.78 -6.47 9.17
C ALA A 112 9.77 -7.22 10.08
N ASN A 113 10.16 -6.62 11.20
CA ASN A 113 11.00 -7.28 12.19
C ASN A 113 10.27 -8.44 12.89
N PHE A 114 8.99 -8.29 13.21
CA PHE A 114 8.17 -9.37 13.76
C PHE A 114 7.92 -10.47 12.74
N ALA A 115 7.54 -10.11 11.52
CA ALA A 115 7.23 -11.05 10.44
C ALA A 115 8.42 -11.94 10.05
N ARG A 116 9.67 -11.47 10.26
CA ARG A 116 10.88 -12.25 10.02
C ARG A 116 10.95 -13.55 10.86
N TRP A 117 10.29 -13.58 12.01
CA TRP A 117 10.27 -14.72 12.92
C TRP A 117 9.04 -15.63 12.72
N GLU A 118 8.15 -15.31 11.78
CA GLU A 118 6.96 -16.10 11.55
C GLU A 118 7.29 -17.41 10.84
N PRO A 119 6.79 -18.57 11.33
CA PRO A 119 6.74 -19.77 10.51
C PRO A 119 5.89 -19.52 9.26
N GLY A 120 6.08 -20.32 8.20
CA GLY A 120 5.21 -20.23 7.03
C GLY A 120 3.77 -20.60 7.37
N HIS A 121 2.80 -19.79 6.92
CA HIS A 121 1.37 -20.02 7.14
C HIS A 121 0.53 -19.47 5.98
N GLY A 122 -0.58 -20.14 5.65
CA GLY A 122 -1.52 -19.70 4.62
C GLY A 122 -0.87 -19.39 3.27
N GLN A 123 -0.83 -18.12 2.90
CA GLN A 123 -0.24 -17.62 1.65
C GLN A 123 1.21 -17.12 1.81
N ILE A 124 1.72 -17.10 3.03
CA ILE A 124 3.06 -16.63 3.39
C ILE A 124 3.96 -17.86 3.50
N GLN A 125 4.97 -17.93 2.64
CA GLN A 125 5.90 -19.05 2.61
C GLN A 125 6.97 -18.91 3.70
N PHE A 126 7.58 -20.03 4.07
CA PHE A 126 8.79 -19.99 4.87
C PHE A 126 9.87 -19.17 4.14
N LEU A 127 10.58 -18.29 4.85
CA LEU A 127 11.53 -17.31 4.28
C LEU A 127 10.89 -16.30 3.30
N HIS A 128 9.71 -15.79 3.64
CA HIS A 128 9.02 -14.76 2.86
C HIS A 128 9.88 -13.48 2.66
N PRO A 129 9.80 -12.81 1.49
CA PRO A 129 10.68 -11.69 1.14
C PRO A 129 10.30 -10.35 1.83
N TRP A 130 10.22 -10.29 3.16
CA TRP A 130 9.81 -9.12 3.95
C TRP A 130 10.56 -7.82 3.61
N LYS A 131 11.83 -7.91 3.25
CA LYS A 131 12.65 -6.76 2.82
C LYS A 131 12.07 -6.03 1.61
N HIS A 132 11.32 -6.71 0.74
CA HIS A 132 10.71 -6.09 -0.44
C HIS A 132 9.50 -5.23 -0.07
N TYR A 133 8.75 -5.59 0.99
CA TYR A 133 7.69 -4.73 1.53
C TYR A 133 8.27 -3.40 2.05
N LEU A 134 9.43 -3.43 2.71
CA LEU A 134 10.13 -2.22 3.14
C LEU A 134 10.63 -1.38 1.95
N LYS A 135 11.14 -2.03 0.89
CA LYS A 135 11.53 -1.36 -0.37
C LYS A 135 10.33 -0.64 -0.99
N ILE A 136 9.19 -1.32 -1.10
CA ILE A 136 7.93 -0.73 -1.60
C ILE A 136 7.52 0.44 -0.72
N GLY A 137 7.47 0.26 0.60
CA GLY A 137 7.11 1.32 1.55
C GLY A 137 8.00 2.56 1.45
N ALA A 138 9.30 2.39 1.20
CA ALA A 138 10.21 3.50 0.96
C ALA A 138 9.90 4.25 -0.34
N LEU A 139 9.55 3.54 -1.42
CA LEU A 139 9.12 4.15 -2.69
C LEU A 139 7.76 4.86 -2.55
N THR A 140 6.79 4.25 -1.88
CA THR A 140 5.48 4.84 -1.61
C THR A 140 5.61 6.14 -0.82
N ARG A 141 6.48 6.20 0.21
CA ARG A 141 6.77 7.43 0.93
C ARG A 141 7.42 8.51 0.07
N LYS A 142 8.37 8.15 -0.80
CA LYS A 142 8.98 9.11 -1.74
C LYS A 142 7.93 9.70 -2.67
N CYS A 143 7.02 8.87 -3.18
CA CYS A 143 5.91 9.33 -4.02
C CYS A 143 4.95 10.23 -3.23
N ALA A 144 4.65 9.90 -1.97
CA ALA A 144 3.85 10.75 -1.08
C ALA A 144 4.46 12.14 -0.89
N CYS A 145 5.79 12.26 -0.75
CA CYS A 145 6.45 13.57 -0.71
C CYS A 145 6.22 14.37 -2.01
N ARG A 146 6.26 13.73 -3.18
CA ARG A 146 6.04 14.40 -4.47
C ARG A 146 4.60 14.86 -4.63
N ILE A 147 3.64 14.04 -4.22
CA ILE A 147 2.21 14.39 -4.19
C ILE A 147 1.97 15.57 -3.25
N GLN A 148 2.60 15.58 -2.07
CA GLN A 148 2.54 16.72 -1.16
C GLN A 148 3.09 17.99 -1.80
N SER A 149 4.25 17.92 -2.47
CA SER A 149 4.81 19.08 -3.20
C SER A 149 3.89 19.56 -4.32
N LEU A 150 3.29 18.64 -5.08
CA LEU A 150 2.36 18.97 -6.16
C LEU A 150 1.11 19.67 -5.60
N HIS A 151 0.56 19.13 -4.52
CA HIS A 151 -0.56 19.75 -3.81
C HIS A 151 -0.23 21.17 -3.36
N LEU A 152 0.94 21.40 -2.74
CA LEU A 152 1.36 22.74 -2.30
C LEU A 152 1.52 23.74 -3.46
N VAL A 153 1.98 23.28 -4.63
CA VAL A 153 2.08 24.12 -5.83
C VAL A 153 0.68 24.53 -6.32
N LEU A 154 -0.27 23.59 -6.30
CA LEU A 154 -1.65 23.78 -6.74
C LEU A 154 -2.51 24.58 -5.74
N ASP A 155 -2.26 24.44 -4.44
CA ASP A 155 -2.98 25.08 -3.32
C ASP A 155 -2.47 26.51 -3.02
N SER A 156 -1.41 26.98 -3.67
CA SER A 156 -0.86 28.34 -3.46
C SER A 156 -1.75 29.46 -4.02
N GLY A 157 -2.95 29.62 -3.44
CA GLY A 157 -4.07 30.46 -3.85
C GLY A 157 -4.03 31.93 -3.48
N ASN A 158 -2.90 32.64 -3.68
CA ASN A 158 -2.84 34.10 -3.50
C ASN A 158 -2.51 34.90 -4.79
N GLN A 159 -2.67 34.28 -5.96
CA GLN A 159 -2.60 34.95 -7.26
C GLN A 159 -3.69 34.37 -8.17
N PRO A 160 -4.20 35.13 -9.17
CA PRO A 160 -5.33 34.74 -10.00
C PRO A 160 -5.17 33.30 -10.49
N PRO A 161 -6.31 32.58 -10.68
CA PRO A 161 -6.34 31.16 -10.97
C PRO A 161 -5.32 30.91 -12.04
N LEU A 162 -4.39 29.99 -11.75
CA LEU A 162 -3.34 29.53 -12.65
C LEU A 162 -3.87 29.70 -14.07
N GLU A 163 -3.26 30.56 -14.90
CA GLU A 163 -3.53 30.58 -16.34
C GLU A 163 -2.95 29.28 -16.94
N MET A 164 -3.42 28.17 -16.39
CA MET A 164 -3.22 26.84 -16.86
C MET A 164 -4.14 26.76 -18.05
N ASN A 165 -3.55 26.81 -19.24
CA ASN A 165 -4.25 26.46 -20.45
C ASN A 165 -5.07 25.18 -20.22
N THR A 166 -6.28 25.16 -20.77
CA THR A 166 -7.22 24.03 -20.67
C THR A 166 -6.57 22.69 -21.04
N THR A 167 -5.59 22.71 -21.95
CA THR A 167 -4.76 21.56 -22.31
C THR A 167 -3.95 20.99 -21.14
N THR A 168 -3.21 21.80 -20.38
CA THR A 168 -2.42 21.28 -19.26
C THR A 168 -3.30 20.83 -18.09
N ARG A 169 -4.48 21.44 -17.93
CA ARG A 169 -5.53 20.95 -17.02
C ARG A 169 -5.97 19.54 -17.36
N LEU A 170 -6.30 19.32 -18.63
CA LEU A 170 -6.71 18.00 -19.12
C LEU A 170 -5.59 16.96 -18.95
N VAL A 171 -4.35 17.32 -19.27
CA VAL A 171 -3.19 16.43 -19.10
C VAL A 171 -2.97 16.08 -17.63
N LEU A 172 -2.96 17.06 -16.72
CA LEU A 172 -2.81 16.81 -15.28
C LEU A 172 -3.93 15.89 -14.75
N HIS A 173 -5.18 16.16 -15.11
CA HIS A 173 -6.34 15.35 -14.73
C HIS A 173 -6.21 13.90 -15.21
N LYS A 174 -5.99 13.69 -16.52
CA LYS A 174 -5.84 12.36 -17.10
C LYS A 174 -4.70 11.62 -16.41
N LEU A 175 -3.59 12.31 -16.17
CA LEU A 175 -2.40 11.73 -15.57
C LEU A 175 -2.59 11.30 -14.12
N SER A 176 -3.21 12.16 -13.30
CA SER A 176 -3.52 11.83 -11.91
C SER A 176 -4.51 10.69 -11.80
N SER A 177 -5.52 10.66 -12.67
CA SER A 177 -6.53 9.59 -12.70
C SER A 177 -5.92 8.24 -13.10
N GLU A 178 -5.16 8.18 -14.19
CA GLU A 178 -4.51 6.94 -14.64
C GLU A 178 -3.46 6.44 -13.64
N SER A 179 -2.68 7.35 -13.03
CA SER A 179 -1.74 6.99 -11.96
C SER A 179 -2.46 6.47 -10.71
N GLY A 180 -3.62 7.06 -10.37
CA GLY A 180 -4.47 6.61 -9.26
C GLY A 180 -4.98 5.18 -9.48
N LYS A 181 -5.58 4.91 -10.65
CA LYS A 181 -6.05 3.57 -11.03
C LYS A 181 -4.93 2.54 -11.00
N ALA A 182 -3.77 2.86 -11.58
CA ALA A 182 -2.61 1.98 -11.57
C ALA A 182 -2.15 1.63 -10.14
N LEU A 183 -2.13 2.61 -9.22
CA LEU A 183 -1.81 2.35 -7.81
C LEU A 183 -2.89 1.51 -7.12
N SER A 184 -4.18 1.73 -7.40
CA SER A 184 -5.27 0.91 -6.84
C SER A 184 -5.18 -0.55 -7.31
N ASP A 185 -4.84 -0.77 -8.59
CA ASP A 185 -4.59 -2.11 -9.14
C ASP A 185 -3.39 -2.80 -8.48
N LEU A 186 -2.30 -2.06 -8.21
CA LEU A 186 -1.16 -2.59 -7.46
C LEU A 186 -1.53 -2.91 -6.01
N ALA A 187 -2.34 -2.07 -5.36
CA ALA A 187 -2.81 -2.31 -4.00
C ALA A 187 -3.68 -3.58 -3.92
N SER A 188 -4.60 -3.75 -4.88
CA SER A 188 -5.48 -4.92 -4.96
C SER A 188 -4.69 -6.22 -5.24
N SER A 189 -3.68 -6.16 -6.11
CA SER A 189 -2.72 -7.25 -6.37
C SER A 189 -2.00 -7.70 -5.09
N ILE A 190 -1.50 -6.76 -4.28
CA ILE A 190 -0.83 -7.07 -3.01
C ILE A 190 -1.81 -7.68 -1.99
N ARG A 191 -3.05 -7.15 -1.88
CA ARG A 191 -4.06 -7.69 -0.95
C ARG A 191 -4.46 -9.13 -1.31
N SER A 192 -4.69 -9.37 -2.59
CA SER A 192 -5.14 -10.66 -3.11
C SER A 192 -4.00 -11.67 -3.33
N THR A 193 -2.73 -11.23 -3.24
CA THR A 193 -1.55 -12.05 -3.53
C THR A 193 -1.59 -12.59 -4.96
N THR A 194 -2.06 -11.76 -5.90
CA THR A 194 -2.16 -12.07 -7.32
C THR A 194 -1.13 -11.29 -8.11
N THR A 195 -0.64 -11.85 -9.20
CA THR A 195 0.30 -11.15 -10.09
C THR A 195 -0.32 -9.84 -10.58
N PRO A 196 0.37 -8.69 -10.46
CA PRO A 196 -0.17 -7.43 -10.96
C PRO A 196 -0.40 -7.55 -12.47
N SER A 197 -1.59 -7.14 -12.92
CA SER A 197 -1.92 -7.10 -14.36
C SER A 197 -1.29 -5.91 -15.08
N PHE A 198 -0.70 -4.98 -14.32
CA PHE A 198 -0.22 -3.70 -14.80
C PHE A 198 1.23 -3.80 -15.32
N ASP A 199 1.43 -3.52 -16.60
CA ASP A 199 2.76 -3.30 -17.19
C ASP A 199 3.08 -1.81 -17.14
N GLY A 200 3.89 -1.41 -16.15
CA GLY A 200 4.16 0.00 -15.86
C GLY A 200 4.98 0.73 -16.93
N THR A 201 5.57 0.00 -17.87
CA THR A 201 6.42 0.57 -18.94
C THR A 201 5.57 1.31 -19.98
N VAL A 202 4.46 0.70 -20.41
CA VAL A 202 3.57 1.25 -21.44
C VAL A 202 2.90 2.54 -20.98
N LEU A 203 2.41 2.57 -19.74
CA LEU A 203 1.78 3.76 -19.19
C LEU A 203 2.79 4.90 -19.01
N ALA A 204 4.01 4.60 -18.55
CA ALA A 204 5.02 5.64 -18.33
C ALA A 204 5.43 6.34 -19.63
N ASP A 205 5.59 5.60 -20.73
CA ASP A 205 6.02 6.18 -22.02
C ASP A 205 4.90 6.98 -22.70
N GLU A 206 3.66 6.48 -22.66
CA GLU A 206 2.50 7.21 -23.17
C GLU A 206 2.31 8.53 -22.39
N LEU A 207 2.41 8.48 -21.06
CA LEU A 207 2.24 9.66 -20.20
C LEU A 207 3.40 10.65 -20.30
N LYS A 208 4.65 10.18 -20.42
CA LYS A 208 5.82 11.04 -20.63
C LYS A 208 5.72 11.80 -21.96
N SER A 209 5.23 11.14 -23.02
CA SER A 209 5.06 11.76 -24.33
C SER A 209 4.02 12.88 -24.32
N ILE A 210 2.84 12.64 -23.73
CA ILE A 210 1.76 13.65 -23.58
C ILE A 210 2.24 14.87 -22.79
N LEU A 211 3.09 14.63 -21.79
CA LEU A 211 3.60 15.69 -20.94
C LEU A 211 4.71 16.52 -21.61
N PHE A 212 5.57 15.88 -22.41
CA PHE A 212 6.60 16.57 -23.18
C PHE A 212 5.97 17.56 -24.17
N ASP A 213 4.86 17.17 -24.80
CA ASP A 213 4.11 18.02 -25.72
C ASP A 213 3.47 19.24 -25.01
N ALA A 214 3.01 19.05 -23.76
CA ALA A 214 2.46 20.14 -22.94
C ALA A 214 3.53 21.13 -22.41
N MET A 215 4.79 20.69 -22.27
CA MET A 215 5.93 21.51 -21.80
C MET A 215 6.38 22.56 -22.83
N LEU A 216 5.94 22.45 -24.09
CA LEU A 216 6.35 23.35 -25.18
C LEU A 216 5.73 24.77 -25.10
N VAL A 217 4.83 25.02 -24.15
CA VAL A 217 4.18 26.33 -23.95
C VAL A 217 5.02 27.21 -23.00
N PRO A 218 5.59 28.34 -23.47
CA PRO A 218 6.36 29.24 -22.62
C PRO A 218 5.45 30.02 -21.66
N GLY A 219 5.88 30.24 -20.41
CA GLY A 219 5.35 31.37 -19.60
C GLY A 219 4.96 31.15 -18.13
N ALA A 220 5.08 29.96 -17.55
CA ALA A 220 4.68 29.79 -16.13
C ALA A 220 5.61 28.85 -15.34
N LEU A 221 6.44 29.44 -14.46
CA LEU A 221 7.32 28.71 -13.54
C LEU A 221 6.56 27.69 -12.66
N LYS A 222 5.36 28.05 -12.20
CA LYS A 222 4.48 27.15 -11.43
C LYS A 222 4.01 25.95 -12.25
N LEU A 223 3.69 26.18 -13.54
CA LEU A 223 3.25 25.14 -14.45
C LEU A 223 4.39 24.16 -14.75
N ALA A 224 5.58 24.66 -15.08
CA ALA A 224 6.76 23.84 -15.27
C ALA A 224 7.09 23.00 -14.03
N THR A 225 6.93 23.58 -12.83
CA THR A 225 7.14 22.87 -11.56
C THR A 225 6.09 21.77 -11.33
N ALA A 226 4.80 22.05 -11.57
CA ALA A 226 3.73 21.06 -11.45
C ALA A 226 3.92 19.90 -12.44
N THR A 227 4.24 20.23 -13.70
CA THR A 227 4.56 19.26 -14.75
C THR A 227 5.77 18.40 -14.38
N SER A 228 6.86 18.99 -13.88
CA SER A 228 8.02 18.22 -13.42
C SER A 228 7.69 17.29 -12.26
N LEU A 229 6.90 17.74 -11.28
CA LEU A 229 6.47 16.90 -10.15
C LEU A 229 5.59 15.74 -10.61
N LEU A 230 4.76 15.95 -11.64
CA LEU A 230 3.98 14.88 -12.25
C LEU A 230 4.85 13.81 -12.92
N ILE A 231 5.90 14.18 -13.65
CA ILE A 231 6.88 13.21 -14.18
C ILE A 231 7.44 12.36 -13.06
N GLU A 232 7.85 13.01 -11.97
CA GLU A 232 8.42 12.32 -10.82
C GLU A 232 7.41 11.39 -10.15
N ILE A 233 6.14 11.76 -10.09
CA ILE A 233 5.05 10.91 -9.57
C ILE A 233 4.88 9.69 -10.47
N VAL A 234 4.75 9.86 -11.79
CA VAL A 234 4.59 8.75 -12.76
C VAL A 234 5.78 7.80 -12.69
N THR A 235 7.00 8.35 -12.68
CA THR A 235 8.22 7.57 -12.53
C THR A 235 8.26 6.84 -11.19
N SER A 236 7.70 7.43 -10.13
CA SER A 236 7.57 6.77 -8.83
C SER A 236 6.56 5.62 -8.87
N VAL A 237 5.42 5.79 -9.54
CA VAL A 237 4.43 4.71 -9.77
C VAL A 237 5.05 3.55 -10.54
N GLU A 238 5.79 3.83 -11.61
CA GLU A 238 6.54 2.83 -12.39
C GLU A 238 7.51 2.03 -11.50
N ARG A 239 8.28 2.72 -10.64
CA ARG A 239 9.21 2.08 -9.71
C ARG A 239 8.51 1.25 -8.64
N ILE A 240 7.33 1.70 -8.18
CA ILE A 240 6.48 0.94 -7.26
C ILE A 240 5.99 -0.32 -7.96
N ALA A 241 5.45 -0.20 -9.18
CA ALA A 241 4.97 -1.31 -10.00
C ALA A 241 6.06 -2.38 -10.21
N GLY A 242 7.27 -1.96 -10.64
CA GLY A 242 8.40 -2.87 -10.80
C GLY A 242 8.79 -3.57 -9.50
N SER A 243 8.77 -2.86 -8.36
CA SER A 243 9.08 -3.46 -7.05
C SER A 243 7.98 -4.43 -6.57
N VAL A 244 6.71 -4.15 -6.90
CA VAL A 244 5.58 -5.05 -6.64
C VAL A 244 5.68 -6.30 -7.52
N GLY A 245 6.06 -6.17 -8.79
CA GLY A 245 6.34 -7.29 -9.68
C GLY A 245 7.49 -8.18 -9.18
N GLU A 246 8.59 -7.57 -8.72
CA GLU A 246 9.68 -8.31 -8.07
C GLU A 246 9.22 -9.06 -6.81
N LEU A 247 8.40 -8.41 -5.98
CA LEU A 247 7.82 -9.02 -4.79
C LEU A 247 6.92 -10.20 -5.18
N ALA A 248 6.02 -10.00 -6.14
CA ALA A 248 5.08 -11.02 -6.63
C ALA A 248 5.83 -12.27 -7.12
N ARG A 249 6.91 -12.08 -7.88
CA ARG A 249 7.77 -13.17 -8.34
C ARG A 249 8.46 -13.91 -7.19
N LYS A 250 9.02 -13.19 -6.21
CA LYS A 250 9.74 -13.80 -5.07
C LYS A 250 8.81 -14.48 -4.07
N ALA A 251 7.62 -13.91 -3.86
CA ALA A 251 6.59 -14.43 -2.97
C ALA A 251 5.65 -15.44 -3.65
N ARG A 252 5.88 -15.76 -4.94
CA ARG A 252 5.08 -16.69 -5.75
C ARG A 252 3.58 -16.37 -5.71
N PHE A 253 3.25 -15.11 -6.00
CA PHE A 253 1.87 -14.68 -6.15
C PHE A 253 1.17 -15.53 -7.22
N ARG A 254 -0.13 -15.80 -7.01
CA ARG A 254 -0.90 -16.60 -7.97
C ARG A 254 -1.09 -15.81 -9.25
N ALA A 255 -0.95 -16.48 -10.39
CA ALA A 255 -1.38 -15.90 -11.65
C ALA A 255 -2.89 -15.63 -11.55
N LEU A 256 -3.34 -14.47 -12.03
CA LEU A 256 -4.76 -14.25 -12.32
C LEU A 256 -5.13 -15.29 -13.38
N HIS A 257 -5.87 -16.32 -12.99
CA HIS A 257 -6.52 -17.19 -13.96
C HIS A 257 -7.48 -16.28 -14.71
N LYS A 258 -7.14 -15.89 -15.95
CA LYS A 258 -8.17 -15.40 -16.87
C LYS A 258 -9.24 -16.47 -16.83
N ALA A 259 -10.47 -16.11 -16.48
CA ALA A 259 -11.60 -16.98 -16.68
C ALA A 259 -11.62 -17.28 -18.18
N SER A 260 -11.03 -18.40 -18.59
CA SER A 260 -11.39 -19.06 -19.82
C SER A 260 -12.85 -19.40 -19.64
N VAL A 261 -13.71 -18.62 -20.30
CA VAL A 261 -15.00 -19.13 -20.73
C VAL A 261 -14.65 -20.36 -21.58
N ASP A 262 -14.69 -21.54 -20.97
CA ASP A 262 -14.77 -22.78 -21.72
C ASP A 262 -16.08 -22.67 -22.52
N PRO A 263 -16.05 -22.80 -23.85
CA PRO A 263 -17.28 -23.06 -24.58
C PRO A 263 -17.78 -24.43 -24.12
N ASP A 264 -18.97 -24.44 -23.56
CA ASP A 264 -19.74 -25.65 -23.24
C ASP A 264 -19.71 -26.61 -24.46
N PRO A 265 -19.22 -27.86 -24.32
CA PRO A 265 -19.14 -28.78 -25.45
C PRO A 265 -20.50 -29.35 -25.88
N THR A 266 -21.62 -28.85 -25.32
CA THR A 266 -22.93 -29.46 -25.52
C THR A 266 -23.78 -28.85 -26.66
N GLU A 267 -23.35 -27.76 -27.31
CA GLU A 267 -24.07 -27.18 -28.47
C GLU A 267 -23.46 -27.51 -29.85
N ALA A 268 -22.29 -28.18 -29.90
CA ALA A 268 -21.64 -28.51 -31.17
C ALA A 268 -22.21 -29.78 -31.86
N GLU A 269 -22.95 -30.63 -31.14
CA GLU A 269 -23.53 -31.85 -31.74
C GLU A 269 -24.90 -31.61 -32.41
N GLU A 270 -25.66 -30.58 -32.02
CA GLU A 270 -27.00 -30.36 -32.60
C GLU A 270 -26.93 -29.68 -33.98
N VAL A 271 -25.88 -28.88 -34.25
CA VAL A 271 -25.70 -28.19 -35.54
C VAL A 271 -25.15 -29.10 -36.64
N VAL A 272 -24.44 -30.19 -36.28
CA VAL A 272 -23.90 -31.14 -37.26
C VAL A 272 -24.98 -32.10 -37.78
N VAL A 273 -25.92 -32.52 -36.93
CA VAL A 273 -26.97 -33.49 -37.34
C VAL A 273 -27.97 -32.86 -38.33
N VAL A 274 -28.31 -31.58 -38.18
CA VAL A 274 -29.28 -30.90 -39.07
C VAL A 274 -28.70 -30.62 -40.46
N ARG A 275 -27.36 -30.52 -40.61
CA ARG A 275 -26.71 -30.21 -41.89
C ARG A 275 -26.46 -31.41 -42.82
N THR A 276 -26.69 -32.63 -42.33
CA THR A 276 -26.56 -33.88 -43.11
C THR A 276 -27.88 -34.46 -43.62
N MET A 277 -29.02 -33.79 -43.39
CA MET A 277 -30.35 -34.27 -43.82
C MET A 277 -31.13 -33.31 -44.75
N VAL A 278 -30.43 -32.49 -45.55
CA VAL A 278 -31.05 -31.77 -46.68
C VAL A 278 -30.23 -31.94 -47.94
#